data_AF-A0A1G7W5A8-F1
#
_entry.id   AF-A0A1G7W5A8-F1
#
_cell.length_a   1.000
_cell.length_b   1.000
_cell.length_c   1.000
_cell.angle_alpha   90.00
_cell.angle_beta   90.00
_cell.angle_gamma   90.00
#
_symmetry.space_group_name_H-M   'P 1'
#
loop_
_entity.id
_entity.type
_entity.pdbx_description
1 polymer ?
#
loop_
_entity_poly.entity_id
_entity_poly.type
_entity_poly.pdbx_seq_one_letter_code
_entity_poly.pdbx_strand_id
1 'polypeptide(L)'
;MKAVLWAYIAFNALQAAVLTFAPEITDRAYLGGEMTPTRHFQWFAVAGYHVLLIAVTIIAMGLPRAHDRRKLIITNALMYLLWDAGSQLVHWGREIGMATTDLLVNTGVSTATGLLLLLIAWRDRDPA
;
A
#
# COMPACT_ATOMS: atom_id res chain seq x y z
N MET A 1 13.97 -13.41 1.73
CA MET A 1 12.54 -13.07 1.96
C MET A 1 12.33 -12.09 3.10
N LYS A 2 12.80 -12.38 4.33
CA LYS A 2 12.58 -11.49 5.48
C LYS A 2 13.05 -10.04 5.27
N ALA A 3 14.19 -9.82 4.59
CA ALA A 3 14.65 -8.48 4.25
C ALA A 3 13.66 -7.69 3.38
N VAL A 4 13.01 -8.33 2.41
CA VAL A 4 12.03 -7.68 1.53
C VAL A 4 10.74 -7.36 2.29
N LEU A 5 10.30 -8.24 3.20
CA LEU A 5 9.15 -7.99 4.07
C LEU A 5 9.43 -6.85 5.07
N TRP A 6 10.66 -6.73 5.58
CA TRP A 6 11.07 -5.58 6.39
C TRP A 6 11.11 -4.28 5.59
N ALA A 7 11.63 -4.31 4.37
CA ALA A 7 11.59 -3.16 3.48
C ALA A 7 10.14 -2.75 3.17
N TYR A 8 9.25 -3.73 2.96
CA TYR A 8 7.82 -3.49 2.80
C TYR A 8 7.18 -2.88 4.05
N ILE A 9 7.52 -3.35 5.25
CA ILE A 9 7.06 -2.74 6.51
C ILE A 9 7.55 -1.29 6.61
N ALA A 10 8.82 -1.02 6.34
CA ALA A 10 9.39 0.33 6.37
C ALA A 10 8.70 1.26 5.36
N PHE A 11 8.44 0.77 4.15
CA PHE A 11 7.69 1.50 3.12
C PHE A 11 6.29 1.88 3.60
N ASN A 12 5.51 0.94 4.14
CA ASN A 12 4.18 1.22 4.66
C ASN A 12 4.21 2.12 5.89
N ALA A 13 5.23 2.00 6.74
CA ALA A 13 5.40 2.86 7.92
C ALA A 13 5.65 4.31 7.50
N LEU A 14 6.46 4.52 6.46
CA LEU A 14 6.68 5.84 5.88
C LEU A 14 5.37 6.42 5.31
N GLN A 15 4.60 5.63 4.56
CA GLN A 15 3.29 6.06 4.04
C GLN A 15 2.33 6.43 5.17
N ALA A 16 2.19 5.56 6.19
CA ALA A 16 1.35 5.84 7.35
C ALA A 16 1.76 7.13 8.08
N ALA A 17 3.07 7.35 8.26
CA ALA A 17 3.59 8.55 8.90
C ALA A 17 3.28 9.81 8.08
N VAL A 18 3.57 9.80 6.77
CA VAL A 18 3.28 10.95 5.89
C VAL A 18 1.79 11.26 5.89
N LEU A 19 0.93 10.26 5.71
CA LEU A 19 -0.52 10.46 5.64
C LEU A 19 -1.15 10.88 6.98
N THR A 20 -0.52 10.53 8.11
CA THR A 20 -1.00 10.92 9.44
C THR A 20 -0.57 12.33 9.81
N PHE A 21 0.68 12.69 9.53
CA PHE A 21 1.31 13.90 10.09
C PHE A 21 1.56 15.02 9.07
N ALA A 22 1.66 14.69 7.80
CA ALA A 22 1.87 15.65 6.71
C ALA A 22 1.11 15.25 5.42
N PRO A 23 -0.21 14.99 5.49
CA PRO A 23 -1.00 14.55 4.35
C PRO A 23 -0.93 15.51 3.15
N GLU A 24 -0.63 16.79 3.37
CA GLU A 24 -0.45 17.83 2.35
C GLU A 24 0.62 17.46 1.31
N ILE A 25 1.65 16.70 1.72
CA ILE A 25 2.73 16.23 0.84
C ILE A 25 2.17 15.33 -0.27
N THR A 26 1.20 14.48 0.08
CA THR A 26 0.51 13.57 -0.84
C THR A 26 -0.62 14.30 -1.54
N ASP A 27 -1.37 15.12 -0.81
CA ASP A 27 -2.57 15.81 -1.27
C ASP A 27 -2.29 16.85 -2.38
N ARG A 28 -1.11 17.50 -2.36
CA ARG A 28 -0.73 18.51 -3.37
C ARG A 28 -0.64 17.97 -4.81
N ALA A 29 -0.55 16.66 -4.98
CA ALA A 29 -0.55 16.02 -6.30
C ALA A 29 -1.98 15.87 -6.88
N TYR A 30 -3.00 16.13 -6.07
CA TYR A 30 -4.41 16.10 -6.45
C TYR A 30 -4.92 17.54 -6.68
N LEU A 31 -5.82 17.73 -7.66
CA LEU A 31 -6.41 19.04 -7.89
C LEU A 31 -7.39 19.37 -6.77
N GLY A 32 -6.96 20.24 -5.87
CA GLY A 32 -7.82 20.92 -4.93
C GLY A 32 -7.00 22.00 -4.25
N GLY A 33 -7.63 23.14 -3.97
CA GLY A 33 -6.99 24.23 -3.22
C GLY A 33 -6.61 23.79 -1.80
N GLU A 34 -6.80 24.68 -0.82
CA GLU A 34 -6.46 24.36 0.56
C GLU A 34 -7.13 23.05 1.03
N MET A 35 -6.37 22.23 1.78
CA MET A 35 -6.83 20.91 2.20
C MET A 35 -7.97 21.04 3.20
N THR A 36 -9.11 20.43 2.89
CA THR A 36 -10.29 20.49 3.76
C THR A 36 -10.20 19.46 4.90
N PRO A 37 -10.91 19.65 6.03
CA PRO A 37 -10.94 18.66 7.11
C PRO A 37 -11.41 17.28 6.66
N THR A 38 -12.32 17.20 5.68
CA THR A 38 -12.76 15.92 5.09
C THR A 38 -11.62 15.22 4.38
N ARG A 39 -10.79 15.95 3.62
CA ARG A 39 -9.62 15.39 2.93
C ARG A 39 -8.55 14.94 3.93
N HIS A 40 -8.30 15.72 4.98
CA HIS A 40 -7.44 15.28 6.10
C HIS A 40 -7.91 13.95 6.69
N PHE A 41 -9.20 13.83 6.98
CA PHE A 41 -9.78 12.59 7.53
C PHE A 41 -9.65 11.41 6.55
N GLN A 42 -9.87 11.64 5.25
CA GLN A 42 -9.68 10.63 4.22
C GLN A 42 -8.23 10.13 4.18
N TRP A 43 -7.24 11.03 4.20
CA TRP A 43 -5.84 10.64 4.26
C TRP A 43 -5.47 9.89 5.53
N PHE A 44 -6.01 10.33 6.68
CA PHE A 44 -5.84 9.60 7.94
C PHE A 44 -6.44 8.19 7.87
N ALA A 45 -7.59 8.01 7.23
CA ALA A 45 -8.18 6.69 7.00
C ALA A 45 -7.30 5.82 6.08
N VAL A 46 -6.70 6.39 5.03
CA VAL A 46 -5.72 5.69 4.18
C VAL A 46 -4.44 5.36 4.97
N ALA A 47 -4.01 6.19 5.90
CA ALA A 47 -2.91 5.86 6.82
C ALA A 47 -3.21 4.59 7.63
N GLY A 48 -4.46 4.45 8.12
CA GLY A 48 -4.93 3.26 8.82
C GLY A 48 -4.85 1.98 7.97
N TYR A 49 -5.08 2.08 6.66
CA TYR A 49 -4.88 0.96 5.73
C TYR A 49 -3.40 0.50 5.72
N HIS A 50 -2.44 1.42 5.66
CA HIS A 50 -1.01 1.04 5.71
C HIS A 50 -0.63 0.42 7.06
N VAL A 51 -1.18 0.90 8.16
CA VAL A 51 -1.00 0.29 9.49
C VAL A 51 -1.51 -1.16 9.51
N LEU A 52 -2.67 -1.42 8.91
CA LEU A 52 -3.21 -2.78 8.79
C LEU A 52 -2.28 -3.69 7.98
N LEU A 53 -1.78 -3.20 6.83
CA LEU A 53 -0.84 -3.97 5.99
C LEU A 53 0.45 -4.34 6.74
N ILE A 54 0.97 -3.42 7.58
CA ILE A 54 2.12 -3.70 8.46
C ILE A 54 1.77 -4.80 9.44
N ALA A 55 0.64 -4.67 10.15
CA ALA A 55 0.22 -5.63 11.16
C ALA A 55 0.07 -7.05 10.57
N VAL A 56 -0.60 -7.17 9.43
CA VAL A 56 -0.77 -8.44 8.70
C VAL A 56 0.59 -9.03 8.29
N THR A 57 1.55 -8.19 7.88
CA THR A 57 2.89 -8.64 7.48
C THR A 57 3.69 -9.16 8.67
N ILE A 58 3.64 -8.46 9.81
CA ILE A 58 4.29 -8.91 11.05
C ILE A 58 3.71 -10.26 11.49
N ILE A 59 2.38 -10.40 11.47
CA ILE A 59 1.71 -11.68 11.77
C ILE A 59 2.20 -12.76 10.82
N ALA A 60 2.20 -12.50 9.50
CA ALA A 60 2.68 -13.46 8.52
C ALA A 60 4.13 -13.88 8.77
N MET A 61 5.02 -12.95 9.14
CA MET A 61 6.42 -13.28 9.44
C MET A 61 6.59 -14.19 10.66
N GLY A 62 5.61 -14.22 11.57
CA GLY A 62 5.59 -15.09 12.74
C GLY A 62 5.01 -16.49 12.49
N LEU A 63 4.38 -16.75 11.34
CA LEU A 63 3.74 -18.05 11.10
C LEU A 63 4.76 -19.11 10.66
N PRO A 64 4.68 -20.34 11.22
CA PRO A 64 5.68 -21.39 10.98
C PRO A 64 5.57 -22.01 9.58
N ARG A 65 4.35 -22.14 9.06
CA ARG A 65 4.08 -22.80 7.77
C ARG A 65 4.00 -21.79 6.64
N ALA A 66 4.68 -22.08 5.53
CA ALA A 66 4.68 -21.27 4.32
C ALA A 66 3.28 -21.11 3.74
N HIS A 67 2.46 -22.15 3.78
CA HIS A 67 1.08 -22.06 3.30
C HIS A 67 0.27 -20.94 3.99
N ASP A 68 0.41 -20.81 5.32
CA ASP A 68 -0.35 -19.82 6.09
C ASP A 68 0.21 -18.41 5.89
N ARG A 69 1.55 -18.29 5.78
CA ARG A 69 2.22 -17.04 5.38
C ARG A 69 1.77 -16.54 4.02
N ARG A 70 1.78 -17.43 3.02
CA ARG A 70 1.43 -17.10 1.63
C ARG A 70 0.03 -16.52 1.52
N LYS A 71 -0.95 -17.04 2.27
CA LYS A 71 -2.32 -16.49 2.26
C LYS A 71 -2.33 -15.01 2.64
N LEU A 72 -1.66 -14.65 3.73
CA LEU A 72 -1.59 -13.26 4.18
C LEU A 72 -0.80 -12.37 3.23
N ILE A 73 0.31 -12.87 2.68
CA ILE A 73 1.12 -12.13 1.69
C ILE A 73 0.33 -11.89 0.40
N ILE A 74 -0.41 -12.90 -0.08
CA ILE A 74 -1.28 -12.79 -1.25
C ILE A 74 -2.41 -11.79 -0.99
N THR A 75 -3.05 -11.84 0.19
CA THR A 75 -4.07 -10.84 0.55
C THR A 75 -3.51 -9.42 0.49
N ASN A 76 -2.33 -9.17 1.08
CA ASN A 76 -1.67 -7.87 0.98
C ASN A 76 -1.35 -7.49 -0.47
N ALA A 77 -0.92 -8.44 -1.29
CA ALA A 77 -0.67 -8.21 -2.71
C ALA A 77 -1.94 -7.79 -3.46
N LEU A 78 -3.06 -8.46 -3.18
CA LEU A 78 -4.36 -8.15 -3.78
C LEU A 78 -4.89 -6.79 -3.32
N MET A 79 -4.61 -6.38 -2.08
CA MET A 79 -4.94 -5.02 -1.63
C MET A 79 -4.20 -3.97 -2.45
N TYR A 80 -2.90 -4.16 -2.72
CA TYR A 80 -2.15 -3.24 -3.59
C TYR A 80 -2.65 -3.23 -5.05
N LEU A 81 -2.97 -4.41 -5.61
CA LEU A 81 -3.36 -4.52 -7.01
C LEU A 81 -4.80 -4.08 -7.27
N LEU A 82 -5.73 -4.49 -6.42
CA LEU A 82 -7.16 -4.32 -6.66
C LEU A 82 -7.71 -3.08 -5.97
N TRP A 83 -7.31 -2.83 -4.72
CA TRP A 83 -7.78 -1.67 -3.98
C TRP A 83 -6.98 -0.44 -4.36
N ASP A 84 -5.67 -0.44 -4.12
CA ASP A 84 -4.86 0.76 -4.30
C ASP A 84 -4.68 1.14 -5.78
N ALA A 85 -4.02 0.30 -6.58
CA ALA A 85 -3.85 0.56 -8.02
C ALA A 85 -5.20 0.62 -8.78
N GLY A 86 -6.14 -0.26 -8.42
CA GLY A 86 -7.46 -0.29 -9.05
C GLY A 86 -8.28 0.97 -8.76
N SER A 87 -8.34 1.44 -7.52
CA SER A 87 -9.07 2.68 -7.19
C SER A 87 -8.47 3.90 -7.90
N GLN A 88 -7.14 3.95 -8.01
CA GLN A 88 -6.44 5.00 -8.75
C GLN A 88 -6.86 5.04 -10.22
N LEU A 89 -6.78 3.90 -10.92
CA LEU A 89 -7.09 3.80 -12.34
C LEU A 89 -8.59 3.95 -12.65
N VAL A 90 -9.46 3.35 -11.84
CA VAL A 90 -10.90 3.23 -12.15
C VAL A 90 -11.69 4.43 -11.63
N HIS A 91 -11.34 4.96 -10.46
CA HIS A 91 -12.16 5.94 -9.76
C HIS A 91 -11.51 7.31 -9.65
N TRP A 92 -10.19 7.37 -9.50
CA TRP A 92 -9.54 8.60 -9.08
C TRP A 92 -8.91 9.40 -10.24
N GLY A 93 -8.33 8.73 -11.23
CA GLY A 93 -7.61 9.43 -12.31
C GLY A 93 -8.42 10.50 -13.06
N ARG A 94 -9.73 10.29 -13.21
CA ARG A 94 -10.62 11.24 -13.89
C ARG A 94 -11.36 12.18 -12.94
N GLU A 95 -11.69 11.73 -11.73
CA GLU A 95 -12.63 12.42 -10.83
C GLU A 95 -11.94 13.36 -9.82
N ILE A 96 -10.69 13.10 -9.43
CA ILE A 96 -9.94 13.94 -8.46
C ILE A 96 -8.82 14.77 -9.11
N GLY A 97 -8.79 14.79 -10.44
CA GLY A 97 -7.99 15.76 -11.21
C GLY A 97 -6.47 15.61 -11.08
N MET A 98 -5.96 14.50 -10.56
CA MET A 98 -4.52 14.25 -10.51
C MET A 98 -3.90 14.30 -11.92
N ALA A 99 -2.69 14.87 -12.03
CA ALA A 99 -1.96 14.82 -13.29
C ALA A 99 -1.74 13.36 -13.71
N THR A 100 -1.96 13.04 -14.99
CA THR A 100 -1.88 11.66 -15.48
C THR A 100 -0.53 11.01 -15.17
N THR A 101 0.56 11.79 -15.17
CA THR A 101 1.89 11.31 -14.80
C THR A 101 1.96 10.85 -13.35
N ASP A 102 1.43 11.64 -12.41
CA ASP A 102 1.45 11.30 -10.98
C ASP A 102 0.56 10.10 -10.68
N LEU A 103 -0.58 10.01 -11.37
CA LEU A 103 -1.48 8.86 -11.30
C LEU A 103 -0.78 7.58 -11.75
N LEU A 104 -0.11 7.61 -12.90
CA LEU A 104 0.60 6.45 -13.45
C LEU A 104 1.78 6.05 -12.58
N VAL A 105 2.50 7.00 -11.99
CA VAL A 105 3.59 6.72 -11.05
C VAL A 105 3.05 6.03 -9.80
N ASN A 106 2.02 6.58 -9.16
CA ASN A 106 1.44 6.00 -7.95
C ASN A 106 0.87 4.61 -8.23
N THR A 107 0.09 4.47 -9.30
CA THR A 107 -0.47 3.18 -9.72
C THR A 107 0.64 2.18 -10.02
N GLY A 108 1.71 2.63 -10.68
CA GLY A 108 2.89 1.82 -11.00
C GLY A 108 3.60 1.31 -9.75
N VAL A 109 3.78 2.17 -8.74
CA VAL A 109 4.37 1.79 -7.44
C VAL A 109 3.50 0.75 -6.73
N SER A 110 2.18 0.97 -6.68
CA SER A 110 1.26 0.02 -6.07
C SER A 110 1.26 -1.32 -6.81
N THR A 111 1.26 -1.28 -8.14
CA THR A 111 1.32 -2.48 -8.99
C THR A 111 2.63 -3.25 -8.78
N ALA A 112 3.77 -2.57 -8.82
CA ALA A 112 5.08 -3.18 -8.59
C ALA A 112 5.18 -3.80 -7.19
N THR A 113 4.62 -3.12 -6.17
CA THR A 113 4.58 -3.63 -4.79
C THR A 113 3.75 -4.90 -4.69
N GLY A 114 2.55 -4.92 -5.29
CA GLY A 114 1.70 -6.10 -5.35
C GLY A 114 2.38 -7.28 -6.06
N LEU A 115 3.01 -7.05 -7.22
CA LEU A 115 3.75 -8.08 -7.96
C LEU A 115 4.95 -8.62 -7.17
N LEU A 116 5.67 -7.75 -6.45
CA LEU A 116 6.78 -8.16 -5.60
C LEU A 116 6.29 -9.07 -4.46
N LEU A 117 5.16 -8.75 -3.83
CA LEU A 117 4.55 -9.59 -2.80
C LEU A 117 4.10 -10.95 -3.36
N LEU A 118 3.50 -11.00 -4.56
CA LEU A 118 3.17 -12.27 -5.22
C LEU A 118 4.42 -13.11 -5.51
N LEU A 119 5.51 -12.47 -5.96
CA LEU A 119 6.78 -13.15 -6.16
C LEU A 119 7.34 -13.73 -4.86
N ILE A 120 7.24 -12.98 -3.75
CA ILE A 120 7.63 -13.45 -2.41
C ILE A 120 6.78 -14.65 -2.00
N ALA A 121 5.46 -14.57 -2.14
CA ALA A 121 4.56 -15.68 -1.80
C ALA A 121 4.90 -16.93 -2.63
N TRP A 122 5.18 -16.78 -3.93
CA TRP A 122 5.59 -17.88 -4.80
C TRP A 122 6.92 -18.52 -4.39
N ARG A 123 7.87 -17.72 -3.91
CA ARG A 123 9.18 -18.21 -3.43
C ARG A 123 9.19 -18.68 -1.97
N ASP A 124 8.15 -18.41 -1.20
CA ASP A 124 8.08 -18.85 0.20
C ASP A 124 8.07 -20.38 0.28
N ARG A 125 8.82 -20.96 1.21
CA ARG A 125 8.92 -22.41 1.42
C ARG A 125 8.99 -22.70 2.91
N ASP A 126 8.59 -23.90 3.31
CA ASP A 126 8.73 -24.32 4.70
C ASP A 126 10.22 -24.38 5.07
N PRO A 127 10.59 -24.05 6.32
CA PRO A 127 11.94 -24.28 6.82
C PRO A 127 12.29 -25.76 6.70
N ALA A 128 13.52 -26.06 6.29
CA ALA A 128 14.05 -27.42 6.25
C ALA A 128 14.27 -27.97 7.66
#